data_AF-A0AAV2R547-F1
#
_entry.id   AF-A0AAV2R547-F1
#
_cell.length_a   1.000
_cell.length_b   1.000
_cell.length_c   1.000
_cell.angle_alpha   90.00
_cell.angle_beta   90.00
_cell.angle_gamma   90.00
#
_symmetry.space_group_name_H-M   'P 1'
#
loop_
_entity.id
_entity.type
_entity.pdbx_description
1 polymer ?
#
loop_
_entity_poly.entity_id
_entity_poly.type
_entity_poly.pdbx_seq_one_letter_code
_entity_poly.pdbx_strand_id
1 'polypeptide(L)'
;APQKMSHPHTLNVSVSDSVHIAFTTLTVRLLTENTHPPRFRSPLFEGSVKENHAPGEIVMNISVESYSINTVLHYDILWQTERSTFALDNNGNIITQKHIDREIVSHHNIYISVRDEYGHKDFAKVLINILDTN
;
A
#
# COMPACT_ATOMS: atom_id res chain seq x y z
N ALA A 1 16.45 7.70 -12.19
CA ALA A 1 16.44 8.95 -12.99
C ALA A 1 15.47 9.94 -12.35
N PRO A 2 15.78 11.24 -12.25
CA PRO A 2 14.88 12.18 -11.59
C PRO A 2 13.63 12.38 -12.44
N GLN A 3 12.47 12.34 -11.80
CA GLN A 3 11.19 12.65 -12.45
C GLN A 3 11.25 14.09 -12.95
N LYS A 4 11.04 14.29 -14.25
CA LYS A 4 11.00 15.60 -14.87
C LYS A 4 9.66 16.23 -14.54
N MET A 5 9.58 16.94 -13.41
CA MET A 5 8.45 17.83 -13.14
C MET A 5 8.31 18.78 -14.34
N SER A 6 7.11 18.89 -14.92
CA SER A 6 6.89 19.95 -15.90
C SER A 6 7.09 21.29 -15.18
N HIS A 7 7.53 22.31 -15.91
CA HIS A 7 7.64 23.64 -15.32
C HIS A 7 6.27 24.05 -14.77
N PRO A 8 6.20 24.57 -13.52
CA PRO A 8 4.95 25.07 -12.98
C PRO A 8 4.45 26.20 -13.88
N HIS A 9 3.19 26.12 -14.29
CA HIS A 9 2.54 27.15 -15.08
C HIS A 9 1.88 28.15 -14.15
N THR A 10 2.37 29.39 -14.15
CA THR A 10 1.78 30.47 -13.38
C THR A 10 0.79 31.23 -14.26
N LEU A 11 -0.46 31.27 -13.85
CA LEU A 11 -1.52 32.04 -14.48
C LEU A 11 -1.78 33.29 -13.65
N ASN A 12 -1.72 34.46 -14.28
CA ASN A 12 -2.25 35.69 -13.68
C ASN A 12 -3.76 35.67 -13.84
N VAL A 13 -4.46 35.65 -12.71
CA VAL A 13 -5.91 35.62 -12.63
C VAL A 13 -6.39 36.96 -12.11
N SER A 14 -7.41 37.54 -12.75
CA SER A 14 -8.03 38.77 -12.28
C SER A 14 -9.53 38.61 -12.08
N VAL A 15 -10.07 39.42 -11.17
CA VAL A 15 -11.49 39.55 -10.90
C VAL A 15 -11.84 41.04 -10.92
N SER A 16 -12.97 41.39 -11.52
CA SER A 16 -13.41 42.78 -11.67
C SER A 16 -14.90 42.94 -11.38
N ASP A 17 -15.27 44.06 -10.76
CA ASP A 17 -16.65 44.51 -10.51
C ASP A 17 -17.07 45.66 -11.44
N SER A 18 -16.41 45.82 -12.59
CA SER A 18 -16.56 46.95 -13.55
C SER A 18 -15.95 48.28 -13.09
N VAL A 19 -15.50 48.41 -11.83
CA VAL A 19 -14.85 49.63 -11.30
C VAL A 19 -13.43 49.34 -10.83
N HIS A 20 -13.23 48.22 -10.15
CA HIS A 20 -11.95 47.76 -9.62
C HIS A 20 -11.56 46.44 -10.25
N ILE A 21 -10.25 46.18 -10.28
CA ILE A 21 -9.67 44.92 -10.72
C ILE A 21 -8.68 44.47 -9.64
N ALA A 22 -8.82 43.23 -9.18
CA ALA A 22 -7.85 42.58 -8.31
C ALA A 22 -7.11 41.48 -9.08
N PHE A 23 -5.85 41.25 -8.74
CA PHE A 23 -4.99 40.26 -9.37
C PHE A 23 -4.47 39.25 -8.36
N THR A 24 -4.31 38.01 -8.79
CA THR A 24 -3.60 36.96 -8.06
C THR A 24 -2.93 36.00 -9.02
N THR A 25 -2.05 35.15 -8.50
CA THR A 25 -1.37 34.12 -9.26
C THR A 25 -1.91 32.75 -8.91
N LEU A 26 -2.32 31.98 -9.91
CA LEU A 26 -2.64 30.56 -9.78
C LEU A 26 -1.46 29.73 -10.33
N THR A 27 -0.87 28.90 -9.48
CA THR A 27 0.19 27.97 -9.90
C THR A 27 -0.42 26.61 -10.23
N VAL A 28 -0.35 26.22 -11.50
CA VAL A 28 -0.76 24.90 -11.99
C VAL A 28 0.48 24.02 -12.17
N ARG A 29 0.42 22.80 -11.64
CA ARG A 29 1.47 21.79 -11.82
C ARG A 29 0.88 20.62 -12.59
N LEU A 30 1.46 20.29 -13.75
CA LEU A 30 1.11 19.06 -14.46
C LEU A 30 1.95 17.93 -13.86
N LEU A 31 1.29 16.95 -13.28
CA LEU A 31 1.92 15.70 -12.88
C LEU A 31 2.02 14.83 -14.13
N THR A 32 3.22 14.44 -14.53
CA THR A 32 3.41 13.38 -15.54
C THR A 32 2.90 12.07 -14.97
N GLU A 33 2.42 11.15 -15.82
CA GLU A 33 2.09 9.79 -15.38
C GLU A 33 3.23 9.23 -14.52
N ASN A 34 2.88 8.65 -13.37
CA ASN A 34 3.87 7.93 -12.57
C ASN A 34 4.30 6.71 -13.39
N THR A 35 5.46 6.77 -14.02
CA THR A 35 5.98 5.65 -14.84
C THR A 35 6.42 4.45 -13.98
N HIS A 36 6.34 4.56 -12.65
CA HIS A 36 6.70 3.51 -11.69
C HIS A 36 5.60 3.38 -10.62
N PRO A 37 4.38 2.93 -10.99
CA PRO A 37 3.34 2.64 -10.01
C PRO A 37 3.80 1.50 -9.08
N PRO A 38 3.27 1.42 -7.85
CA PRO A 38 3.60 0.33 -6.96
C PRO A 38 3.15 -1.00 -7.57
N ARG A 39 4.03 -2.00 -7.55
CA ARG A 39 3.72 -3.37 -8.03
C ARG A 39 4.29 -4.41 -7.08
N PHE A 40 3.47 -5.36 -6.66
CA PHE A 40 3.97 -6.51 -5.92
C PHE A 40 4.92 -7.33 -6.79
N ARG A 41 5.97 -7.91 -6.18
CA ARG A 41 6.89 -8.82 -6.90
C ARG A 41 6.24 -10.10 -7.41
N SER A 42 5.09 -10.46 -6.83
CA SER A 42 4.32 -11.64 -7.20
C SER A 42 2.83 -11.39 -6.97
N PRO A 43 1.94 -11.93 -7.81
CA PRO A 43 0.50 -11.91 -7.55
C PRO A 43 0.08 -12.85 -6.39
N LEU A 44 0.95 -13.80 -6.02
CA LEU A 44 0.75 -14.76 -4.94
C LEU A 44 2.00 -14.84 -4.05
N PHE A 45 1.81 -14.64 -2.74
CA PHE A 45 2.81 -14.89 -1.72
C PHE A 45 2.41 -16.11 -0.92
N GLU A 46 3.34 -17.03 -0.70
CA GLU A 46 3.12 -18.23 0.11
C GLU A 46 4.09 -18.24 1.28
N GLY A 47 3.57 -18.58 2.45
CA GLY A 47 4.36 -18.66 3.68
C GLY A 47 3.75 -19.63 4.66
N SER A 48 4.44 -19.84 5.78
CA SER A 48 3.95 -20.69 6.86
C SER A 48 4.30 -20.08 8.21
N VAL A 49 3.46 -20.38 9.20
CA VAL A 49 3.63 -19.93 10.59
C VAL A 49 3.20 -21.05 11.52
N LYS A 50 3.86 -21.21 12.66
CA LYS A 50 3.43 -22.17 13.68
C LYS A 50 2.22 -21.61 14.44
N GLU A 51 1.30 -22.46 14.87
CA GLU A 51 0.14 -22.03 15.68
C GLU A 51 0.54 -21.38 17.02
N ASN A 52 1.68 -21.79 17.59
CA ASN A 52 2.20 -21.22 18.84
C ASN A 52 2.90 -19.85 18.66
N HIS A 53 2.89 -19.29 17.45
CA HIS A 53 3.45 -17.99 17.15
C HIS A 53 2.71 -16.88 17.91
N ALA A 54 3.44 -16.02 18.59
CA ALA A 54 2.83 -15.06 19.50
C ALA A 54 2.14 -13.94 18.73
N PRO A 55 1.07 -13.33 19.27
CA PRO A 55 0.53 -12.08 18.73
C PRO A 55 1.60 -10.98 18.71
N GLY A 56 1.69 -10.24 17.61
CA GLY A 56 2.64 -9.15 17.39
C GLY A 56 3.93 -9.56 16.68
N GLU A 57 4.12 -10.85 16.39
CA GLU A 57 5.29 -11.34 15.67
C GLU A 57 5.11 -11.29 14.15
N ILE A 58 6.21 -11.11 13.43
CA ILE A 58 6.24 -11.02 11.96
C ILE A 58 6.22 -12.43 11.36
N VAL A 59 5.24 -12.69 10.50
CA VAL A 59 5.12 -13.94 9.72
C VAL A 59 5.96 -13.90 8.46
N MET A 60 5.79 -12.84 7.66
CA MET A 60 6.54 -12.65 6.41
C MET A 60 6.52 -11.19 5.97
N ASN A 61 7.42 -10.83 5.05
CA ASN A 61 7.42 -9.53 4.38
C ASN A 61 6.95 -9.69 2.92
N ILE A 62 5.99 -8.85 2.52
CA ILE A 62 5.53 -8.72 1.14
C ILE A 62 6.31 -7.60 0.46
N SER A 63 7.09 -7.97 -0.55
CA SER A 63 7.96 -7.00 -1.24
C SER A 63 7.30 -6.45 -2.50
N VAL A 64 7.52 -5.16 -2.72
CA VAL A 64 7.13 -4.40 -3.92
C VAL A 64 8.36 -4.29 -4.83
N GLU A 65 8.17 -4.47 -6.13
CA GLU A 65 9.24 -4.62 -7.13
C GLU A 65 9.94 -3.30 -7.45
N SER A 66 9.18 -2.22 -7.52
CA SER A 66 9.71 -0.88 -7.72
C SER A 66 8.80 0.16 -7.11
N TYR A 67 9.38 1.03 -6.30
CA TYR A 67 8.82 2.34 -5.99
C TYR A 67 9.92 3.36 -6.21
N SER A 68 9.59 4.56 -6.66
CA SER A 68 10.58 5.64 -6.65
C SER A 68 11.01 5.83 -5.18
N ILE A 69 12.30 6.02 -4.90
CA ILE A 69 12.88 6.04 -3.53
C ILE A 69 12.15 6.99 -2.55
N ASN A 70 11.37 7.94 -3.05
CA ASN A 70 10.60 8.92 -2.28
C ASN A 70 9.08 8.71 -2.34
N THR A 71 8.59 7.51 -2.68
CA THR A 71 7.15 7.22 -2.74
C THR A 71 6.70 6.64 -1.41
N VAL A 72 5.73 7.30 -0.75
CA VAL A 72 5.06 6.71 0.41
C VAL A 72 4.08 5.66 -0.09
N LEU A 73 4.15 4.46 0.49
CA LEU A 73 3.25 3.35 0.18
C LEU A 73 2.30 3.10 1.35
N HIS A 74 1.05 2.86 1.01
CA HIS A 74 0.00 2.47 1.94
C HIS A 74 -0.42 1.05 1.64
N TYR A 75 -0.38 0.20 2.66
CA TYR A 75 -0.74 -1.20 2.56
C TYR A 75 -2.03 -1.47 3.31
N ASP A 76 -2.90 -2.28 2.73
CA ASP A 76 -4.21 -2.61 3.30
C ASP A 76 -4.51 -4.11 3.15
N ILE A 77 -5.15 -4.69 4.16
CA ILE A 77 -5.82 -5.99 4.05
C ILE A 77 -7.27 -5.74 3.63
N LEU A 78 -7.62 -6.19 2.43
CA LEU A 78 -8.98 -6.07 1.88
C LEU A 78 -9.90 -7.17 2.41
N TRP A 79 -9.35 -8.37 2.58
CA TRP A 79 -10.09 -9.52 3.09
C TRP A 79 -9.12 -10.56 3.67
N GLN A 80 -9.56 -11.29 4.69
CA GLN A 80 -8.84 -12.42 5.26
C GLN A 80 -9.82 -13.52 5.69
N THR A 81 -9.34 -14.77 5.65
CA THR A 81 -10.14 -15.98 5.95
C THR A 81 -10.81 -15.89 7.32
N GLU A 82 -10.07 -15.43 8.31
CA GLU A 82 -10.58 -15.14 9.63
C GLU A 82 -10.25 -13.70 9.97
N ARG A 83 -11.27 -12.92 10.36
CA ARG A 83 -11.09 -11.49 10.61
C ARG A 83 -10.16 -11.26 11.79
N SER A 84 -9.32 -10.23 11.65
CA SER A 84 -8.40 -9.76 12.69
C SER A 84 -7.44 -10.86 13.18
N THR A 85 -7.08 -11.79 12.29
CA THR A 85 -6.02 -12.79 12.57
C THR A 85 -4.66 -12.24 12.19
N PHE A 86 -4.58 -11.53 11.06
CA PHE A 86 -3.36 -10.89 10.59
C PHE A 86 -3.55 -9.38 10.40
N ALA A 87 -2.47 -8.66 10.59
CA ALA A 87 -2.28 -7.26 10.23
C ALA A 87 -1.21 -7.13 9.15
N LEU A 88 -1.24 -6.04 8.40
CA LEU A 88 -0.21 -5.65 7.45
C LEU A 88 0.30 -4.27 7.85
N ASP A 89 1.59 -4.16 8.17
CA ASP A 89 2.20 -2.90 8.56
C ASP A 89 2.65 -2.06 7.35
N ASN A 90 3.08 -0.82 7.63
CA ASN A 90 3.54 0.11 6.60
C ASN A 90 4.87 -0.29 5.93
N ASN A 91 5.58 -1.28 6.49
CA ASN A 91 6.81 -1.83 5.93
C ASN A 91 6.55 -3.07 5.06
N GLY A 92 5.29 -3.46 4.89
CA GLY A 92 4.90 -4.67 4.18
C GLY A 92 5.07 -5.94 5.02
N ASN A 93 5.13 -5.87 6.35
CA ASN A 93 5.17 -7.05 7.20
C ASN A 93 3.77 -7.53 7.54
N ILE A 94 3.53 -8.82 7.35
CA ILE A 94 2.34 -9.50 7.86
C ILE A 94 2.62 -9.93 9.30
N ILE A 95 1.75 -9.53 10.21
CA ILE A 95 1.91 -9.69 11.66
C ILE A 95 0.70 -10.44 12.22
N THR A 96 0.91 -11.35 13.16
CA THR A 96 -0.17 -12.03 13.90
C THR A 96 -0.87 -11.06 14.87
N GLN A 97 -2.20 -11.02 14.90
CA GLN A 97 -2.96 -10.19 15.85
C GLN A 97 -3.55 -10.96 17.03
N LYS A 98 -3.69 -12.27 16.89
CA LYS A 98 -4.21 -13.18 17.93
C LYS A 98 -3.57 -14.55 17.78
N HIS A 99 -3.82 -15.40 18.78
CA HIS A 99 -3.46 -16.80 18.72
C HIS A 99 -4.14 -17.48 17.53
N ILE A 100 -3.40 -18.37 16.90
CA ILE A 100 -3.86 -19.19 15.78
C ILE A 100 -4.00 -20.61 16.31
N ASP A 101 -5.01 -21.32 15.84
CA ASP A 101 -5.25 -22.71 16.18
C ASP A 101 -5.42 -23.46 14.86
N ARG A 102 -4.49 -24.39 14.61
CA ARG A 102 -4.42 -25.13 13.35
C ARG A 102 -5.66 -26.02 13.16
N GLU A 103 -6.20 -26.57 14.24
CA GLU A 103 -7.36 -27.46 14.21
C GLU A 103 -8.65 -26.71 13.83
N ILE A 104 -8.69 -25.39 14.06
CA ILE A 104 -9.78 -24.52 13.62
C ILE A 104 -9.58 -24.09 12.16
N VAL A 105 -8.42 -23.50 11.84
CA VAL A 105 -8.08 -23.05 10.48
C VAL A 105 -6.64 -23.41 10.15
N SER A 106 -6.45 -24.40 9.27
CA SER A 106 -5.12 -24.87 8.89
C SER A 106 -4.43 -23.99 7.84
N HIS A 107 -5.17 -23.12 7.14
CA HIS A 107 -4.62 -22.25 6.10
C HIS A 107 -5.42 -20.95 5.98
N HIS A 108 -4.73 -19.81 5.89
CA HIS A 108 -5.36 -18.50 5.71
C HIS A 108 -5.04 -17.90 4.35
N ASN A 109 -6.10 -17.58 3.60
CA ASN A 109 -6.04 -16.70 2.46
C ASN A 109 -6.24 -15.25 2.92
N ILE A 110 -5.39 -14.34 2.43
CA ILE A 110 -5.45 -12.89 2.67
C ILE A 110 -5.36 -12.18 1.31
N TYR A 111 -6.26 -11.25 1.05
CA TYR A 111 -6.19 -10.36 -0.11
C TYR A 111 -5.72 -8.98 0.33
N ILE A 112 -4.67 -8.50 -0.30
CA ILE A 112 -3.98 -7.27 0.08
C ILE A 112 -3.95 -6.28 -1.08
N SER A 113 -3.83 -4.99 -0.76
CA SER A 113 -3.52 -3.95 -1.73
C SER A 113 -2.39 -3.07 -1.27
N VAL A 114 -1.65 -2.54 -2.24
CA VAL A 114 -0.71 -1.43 -2.05
C VAL A 114 -1.20 -0.23 -2.84
N ARG A 115 -1.07 0.98 -2.29
CA ARG A 115 -1.40 2.24 -2.96
C ARG A 115 -0.29 3.27 -2.77
N ASP A 116 -0.01 4.07 -3.80
CA ASP A 116 0.82 5.28 -3.68
C ASP A 116 -0.01 6.53 -3.38
N GLU A 117 0.66 7.66 -3.10
CA GLU A 117 0.02 8.95 -2.84
C GLU A 117 -0.74 9.53 -4.05
N TYR A 118 -0.50 8.99 -5.25
CA TYR A 118 -1.13 9.39 -6.49
C TYR A 118 -2.37 8.56 -6.84
N GLY A 119 -2.70 7.57 -6.00
CA GLY A 119 -3.89 6.73 -6.16
C GLY A 119 -3.69 5.49 -7.03
N HIS A 120 -2.48 5.21 -7.52
CA HIS A 120 -2.18 3.96 -8.21
C HIS A 120 -2.21 2.81 -7.22
N LYS A 121 -2.73 1.66 -7.67
CA LYS A 121 -2.92 0.48 -6.82
C LYS A 121 -2.42 -0.78 -7.50
N ASP A 122 -2.00 -1.72 -6.66
CA ASP A 122 -1.82 -3.11 -7.06
C ASP A 122 -2.37 -4.05 -5.98
N PHE A 123 -2.61 -5.31 -6.35
CA PHE A 123 -3.28 -6.30 -5.53
C PHE A 123 -2.54 -7.63 -5.57
N ALA A 124 -2.53 -8.34 -4.45
CA ALA A 124 -1.97 -9.68 -4.36
C ALA A 124 -2.75 -10.55 -3.39
N LYS A 125 -2.56 -11.86 -3.53
CA LYS A 125 -3.04 -12.87 -2.60
C LYS A 125 -1.87 -13.36 -1.74
N VAL A 126 -2.12 -13.59 -0.46
CA VAL A 126 -1.20 -14.26 0.46
C VAL A 126 -1.86 -15.54 0.97
N LEU A 127 -1.13 -16.65 0.92
CA LEU A 127 -1.50 -17.93 1.50
C LEU A 127 -0.54 -18.23 2.66
N ILE A 128 -1.10 -18.36 3.87
CA ILE A 128 -0.33 -18.71 5.07
C ILE A 128 -0.78 -20.08 5.55
N ASN A 129 0.13 -21.05 5.57
CA ASN A 129 -0.11 -22.39 6.07
C ASN A 129 0.22 -22.45 7.56
N ILE A 130 -0.69 -22.99 8.38
CA ILE A 130 -0.49 -23.11 9.82
C ILE A 130 0.17 -24.46 10.12
N LEU A 131 1.34 -24.40 10.74
CA LEU A 131 2.12 -25.56 11.14
C LEU A 131 1.78 -25.94 12.58
N ASP A 132 1.67 -27.24 12.78
CA ASP A 132 1.44 -27.88 14.08
C ASP A 132 2.66 -27.70 14.99
N THR A 133 2.41 -27.57 16.29
CA THR A 133 3.45 -27.63 17.32
C THR A 133 3.29 -28.89 18.17
N ASN A 134 4.08 -29.91 17.85
CA ASN A 134 4.15 -31.16 18.63
C ASN A 134 4.62 -30.95 20.08
#